data_AF-A0A0V0Q7X0-F1
#
_entry.id   AF-A0A0V0Q7X0-F1
#
_cell.length_a   1.000
_cell.length_b   1.000
_cell.length_c   1.000
_cell.angle_alpha   90.00
_cell.angle_beta   90.00
_cell.angle_gamma   90.00
#
_symmetry.space_group_name_H-M   'P 1'
#
loop_
_entity.id
_entity.type
_entity.pdbx_description
1 polymer ?
#
loop_
_entity_poly.entity_id
_entity_poly.type
_entity_poly.pdbx_seq_one_letter_code
_entity_poly.pdbx_strand_id
1 'polypeptide(L)'
;MGQEDNNNKNNSLTNLNITGLNMESIKEIIYKETQPLATEFGTGAIFGACAGMFSRMAIRFSMISFGGFFVAMQLLQSSGYVNIEWKKIEADIKQNLDLNKDGKIDEKDAQLAYQRYLSTLTMKLPSTSGFALFFLLGLKGKFLR
;
A
#
# COMPACT_ATOMS: atom_id res chain seq x y z
N MET A 1 -14.56 -50.30 41.18
CA MET A 1 -15.16 -48.95 41.10
C MET A 1 -14.02 -47.96 40.88
N GLY A 2 -13.91 -47.22 39.79
CA GLY A 2 -14.70 -47.15 38.57
C GLY A 2 -13.75 -46.74 37.43
N GLN A 3 -13.87 -47.43 36.29
CA GLN A 3 -13.41 -46.95 35.00
C GLN A 3 -14.62 -46.25 34.36
N GLU A 4 -14.76 -44.93 34.54
CA GLU A 4 -15.95 -44.22 34.05
C GLU A 4 -15.66 -42.83 33.46
N ASP A 5 -14.41 -42.53 33.07
CA ASP A 5 -14.03 -41.19 32.59
C ASP A 5 -13.53 -41.12 31.13
N ASN A 6 -13.54 -42.21 30.36
CA ASN A 6 -13.03 -42.21 28.98
C ASN A 6 -14.10 -42.31 27.88
N ASN A 7 -15.39 -42.48 28.23
CA ASN A 7 -16.47 -42.61 27.25
C ASN A 7 -17.18 -41.28 26.91
N ASN A 8 -16.89 -40.18 27.61
CA ASN A 8 -17.59 -38.91 27.40
C ASN A 8 -16.87 -37.95 26.43
N LYS A 9 -15.55 -38.11 26.22
CA LYS A 9 -14.79 -37.19 25.34
C LYS A 9 -14.86 -37.55 23.86
N ASN A 10 -15.14 -38.82 23.55
CA ASN A 10 -15.26 -39.31 22.17
C ASN A 10 -16.67 -39.10 21.59
N ASN A 11 -17.67 -38.87 22.44
CA ASN A 11 -19.06 -38.66 22.02
C ASN A 11 -19.41 -37.20 21.69
N SER A 12 -18.51 -36.26 21.98
CA SER A 12 -18.67 -34.85 21.59
C SER A 12 -18.16 -34.55 20.18
N LEU A 13 -17.37 -35.45 19.57
CA LEU A 13 -16.77 -35.27 18.24
C LEU A 13 -17.39 -36.18 17.16
N THR A 14 -18.20 -37.18 17.54
CA THR A 14 -18.78 -38.17 16.61
C THR A 14 -20.21 -37.86 16.15
N ASN A 15 -20.81 -36.75 16.61
CA ASN A 15 -22.14 -36.30 16.19
C ASN A 15 -22.12 -34.95 15.44
N LEU A 16 -21.04 -34.66 14.71
CA LEU A 16 -21.17 -33.75 13.59
C LEU A 16 -21.88 -34.52 12.48
N ASN A 17 -23.21 -34.40 12.49
CA ASN A 17 -24.08 -34.86 11.43
C ASN A 17 -23.76 -34.03 10.18
N ILE A 18 -22.72 -34.40 9.43
CA ILE A 18 -22.25 -33.68 8.22
C ILE A 18 -23.33 -33.69 7.11
N THR A 19 -24.39 -34.50 7.27
CA THR A 19 -25.54 -34.59 6.35
C THR A 19 -26.60 -33.49 6.57
N GLY A 20 -26.47 -32.66 7.61
CA GLY A 20 -27.41 -31.58 7.96
C GLY A 20 -26.92 -30.16 7.66
N LEU A 21 -25.83 -30.00 6.90
CA LEU A 21 -25.37 -28.68 6.46
C LEU A 21 -26.26 -28.17 5.32
N ASN A 22 -27.35 -27.50 5.68
CA ASN A 22 -28.11 -26.70 4.72
C ASN A 22 -27.19 -25.58 4.20
N MET A 23 -27.14 -25.43 2.88
CA MET A 23 -26.39 -24.37 2.20
C MET A 23 -26.70 -22.97 2.79
N GLU A 24 -27.93 -22.76 3.26
CA GLU A 24 -28.35 -21.52 3.94
C GLU A 24 -27.60 -21.28 5.27
N SER A 25 -27.38 -22.31 6.07
CA SER A 25 -26.64 -22.19 7.34
C SER A 25 -25.14 -21.95 7.11
N ILE A 26 -24.59 -22.55 6.05
CA ILE A 26 -23.21 -22.28 5.61
C ILE A 26 -23.07 -20.83 5.14
N LYS A 27 -24.03 -20.32 4.36
CA LYS A 27 -24.04 -18.92 3.92
C LYS A 27 -24.10 -17.96 5.11
N GLU A 28 -24.95 -18.20 6.10
CA GLU A 28 -25.06 -17.38 7.32
C GLU A 28 -23.74 -17.34 8.11
N ILE A 29 -23.09 -18.48 8.30
CA ILE A 29 -21.78 -18.57 8.98
C ILE A 29 -20.71 -17.81 8.18
N ILE A 30 -20.62 -18.03 6.87
CA ILE A 30 -19.69 -17.32 5.99
C ILE A 30 -19.98 -15.82 6.00
N TYR A 31 -21.25 -15.40 5.95
CA TYR A 31 -21.65 -14.00 5.93
C TYR A 31 -21.21 -13.30 7.22
N LYS A 32 -21.48 -13.91 8.38
CA LYS A 32 -21.09 -13.39 9.68
C LYS A 32 -19.57 -13.27 9.85
N GLU A 33 -18.81 -14.21 9.31
CA GLU A 33 -17.33 -14.18 9.30
C GLU A 33 -16.77 -13.15 8.30
N THR A 34 -17.45 -12.93 7.17
CA THR A 34 -16.99 -12.02 6.10
C THR A 34 -17.44 -10.57 6.28
N GLN A 35 -18.48 -10.27 7.07
CA GLN A 35 -18.89 -8.91 7.43
C GLN A 35 -17.76 -8.05 8.04
N PRO A 36 -17.03 -8.51 9.08
CA PRO A 36 -15.93 -7.73 9.63
C PRO A 36 -14.80 -7.56 8.61
N LEU A 37 -14.47 -8.60 7.85
CA LEU A 37 -13.44 -8.56 6.81
C LEU A 37 -13.79 -7.55 5.69
N ALA A 38 -15.05 -7.50 5.26
CA ALA A 38 -15.52 -6.58 4.23
C ALA A 38 -15.48 -5.12 4.71
N THR A 39 -15.78 -4.89 5.99
CA THR A 39 -15.75 -3.55 6.61
C THR A 39 -14.30 -3.07 6.82
N GLU A 40 -13.41 -3.97 7.25
CA GLU A 40 -11.97 -3.70 7.38
C GLU A 40 -11.31 -3.44 6.03
N PHE A 41 -11.67 -4.21 4.99
CA PHE A 41 -11.19 -3.98 3.63
C PHE A 41 -11.76 -2.69 3.03
N GLY A 42 -13.05 -2.41 3.23
CA GLY A 42 -13.73 -1.23 2.72
C GLY A 42 -13.18 0.08 3.30
N THR A 43 -12.89 0.10 4.60
CA THR A 43 -12.22 1.24 5.25
C THR A 43 -10.82 1.45 4.69
N GLY A 44 -10.01 0.38 4.58
CA GLY A 44 -8.70 0.42 3.93
C GLY A 44 -8.77 0.95 2.49
N ALA A 45 -9.77 0.51 1.71
CA ALA A 45 -9.97 0.93 0.33
C ALA A 45 -10.28 2.43 0.18
N ILE A 46 -11.14 2.99 1.04
CA ILE A 46 -11.51 4.42 1.00
C ILE A 46 -10.30 5.29 1.36
N PHE A 47 -9.60 4.96 2.45
CA PHE A 47 -8.39 5.68 2.84
C PHE A 47 -7.28 5.52 1.79
N GLY A 48 -7.14 4.33 1.20
CA GLY A 48 -6.22 4.07 0.10
C GLY A 48 -6.52 4.96 -1.11
N ALA A 49 -7.77 4.98 -1.57
CA ALA A 49 -8.19 5.80 -2.70
C ALA A 49 -7.95 7.30 -2.44
N CYS A 50 -8.31 7.79 -1.25
CA CYS A 50 -8.11 9.20 -0.87
C CYS A 50 -6.62 9.58 -0.84
N ALA A 51 -5.78 8.76 -0.17
CA ALA A 51 -4.34 8.98 -0.11
C ALA A 51 -3.67 8.90 -1.49
N GLY A 52 -4.13 7.98 -2.35
CA GLY A 52 -3.64 7.84 -3.73
C GLY A 52 -3.96 9.06 -4.60
N MET A 53 -5.19 9.59 -4.50
CA MET A 53 -5.58 10.82 -5.21
C MET A 53 -4.77 12.05 -4.75
N PHE A 54 -4.57 12.19 -3.44
CA PHE A 54 -3.74 13.28 -2.89
C PHE A 54 -2.29 13.19 -3.37
N SER A 55 -1.70 11.99 -3.31
CA SER A 55 -0.32 11.75 -3.76
C SER A 55 -0.14 12.11 -5.24
N ARG A 56 -1.14 11.82 -6.09
CA ARG A 56 -1.13 12.22 -7.51
C ARG A 56 -1.13 13.74 -7.69
N MET A 57 -1.89 14.46 -6.87
CA MET A 57 -1.93 15.93 -6.91
C MET A 57 -0.54 16.51 -6.56
N ALA A 58 0.08 16.00 -5.49
CA ALA A 58 1.44 16.40 -5.10
C ALA A 58 2.47 16.15 -6.22
N ILE A 59 2.42 14.98 -6.86
CA ILE A 59 3.31 14.64 -7.99
C ILE A 59 3.10 15.60 -9.18
N ARG A 60 1.85 15.94 -9.50
CA ARG A 60 1.55 16.89 -10.59
C ARG A 60 2.11 18.28 -10.31
N PHE A 61 1.91 18.80 -9.10
CA PHE A 61 2.52 20.08 -8.69
C PHE A 61 4.04 20.02 -8.76
N SER A 62 4.63 18.95 -8.24
CA SER A 62 6.07 18.73 -8.30
C SER A 62 6.59 18.72 -9.74
N MET A 63 5.94 18.00 -10.66
CA MET A 63 6.30 18.00 -12.08
C MET A 63 6.24 19.40 -12.70
N ILE A 64 5.18 20.18 -12.41
CA ILE A 64 5.06 21.55 -12.91
C ILE A 64 6.19 22.43 -12.37
N SER A 65 6.48 22.34 -11.07
CA SER A 65 7.58 23.07 -10.44
C SER A 65 8.94 22.70 -11.04
N PHE A 66 9.25 21.41 -11.16
CA PHE A 66 10.51 20.95 -11.75
C PHE A 66 10.62 21.31 -13.24
N GLY A 67 9.53 21.21 -14.00
CA GLY A 67 9.49 21.62 -15.39
C GLY A 67 9.70 23.12 -15.57
N GLY A 68 9.04 23.94 -14.74
CA GLY A 68 9.22 25.39 -14.74
C GLY A 68 10.65 25.79 -14.34
N PHE A 69 11.19 25.14 -13.31
CA PHE A 69 12.57 25.33 -12.88
C PHE A 69 13.56 24.99 -14.01
N PHE A 70 13.35 23.87 -14.70
CA PHE A 70 14.18 23.47 -15.84
C PHE A 70 14.11 24.49 -16.98
N VAL A 71 12.92 24.93 -17.38
CA VAL A 71 12.78 25.94 -18.44
C VAL A 71 13.48 27.25 -18.07
N ALA A 72 13.32 27.73 -16.83
CA ALA A 72 14.00 28.92 -16.35
C ALA A 72 15.53 28.75 -16.36
N MET A 73 16.03 27.59 -15.94
CA MET A 73 17.45 27.24 -15.92
C MET A 73 18.06 27.25 -17.34
N GLN A 74 17.35 26.69 -18.33
CA GLN A 74 17.77 26.70 -19.73
C GLN A 74 17.85 28.11 -20.31
N LEU A 75 16.90 28.99 -19.97
CA LEU A 75 16.94 30.40 -20.38
C LEU A 75 18.17 31.11 -19.81
N LEU A 76 18.44 30.95 -18.51
CA LEU A 76 19.61 31.54 -17.84
C LEU A 76 20.94 31.04 -18.42
N GLN A 77 21.03 29.75 -18.76
CA GLN A 77 22.21 29.18 -19.37
C GLN A 77 22.42 29.72 -20.80
N SER A 78 21.34 29.88 -21.59
CA SER A 78 21.41 30.43 -22.95
C SER A 78 21.87 31.90 -22.96
N SER A 79 21.55 32.66 -21.92
CA SER A 79 22.00 34.05 -21.74
C SER A 79 23.43 34.16 -21.17
N GLY A 80 24.12 33.04 -20.94
CA GLY A 80 25.51 33.00 -20.48
C GLY A 80 25.71 33.36 -19.00
N TYR A 81 24.63 33.45 -18.21
CA TYR A 81 24.70 33.91 -16.82
C TYR A 81 25.08 32.82 -15.82
N VAL A 82 24.82 31.54 -16.11
CA VAL A 82 25.04 30.43 -15.17
C VAL A 82 25.70 29.25 -15.90
N ASN A 83 26.80 28.74 -15.32
CA ASN A 83 27.44 27.50 -15.78
C ASN A 83 27.09 26.38 -14.80
N ILE A 84 26.41 25.35 -15.30
CA ILE A 84 25.83 24.29 -14.45
C ILE A 84 26.78 23.10 -14.42
N GLU A 85 27.39 22.86 -13.27
CA GLU A 85 28.20 21.67 -13.02
C GLU A 85 27.31 20.47 -12.65
N TRP A 86 26.82 19.76 -13.68
CA TRP A 86 25.97 18.57 -13.51
C TRP A 86 26.59 17.46 -12.65
N LYS A 87 27.93 17.34 -12.63
CA LYS A 87 28.62 16.31 -11.84
C LYS A 87 28.43 16.46 -10.33
N LYS A 88 28.40 17.69 -9.81
CA LYS A 88 28.19 17.93 -8.37
C LYS A 88 26.74 17.64 -7.98
N ILE A 89 25.80 18.11 -8.82
CA ILE A 89 24.37 17.86 -8.64
C ILE A 89 24.08 16.36 -8.60
N GLU A 90 24.66 15.58 -9.52
CA GLU A 90 24.46 14.13 -9.54
C GLU A 90 25.03 13.45 -8.29
N ALA A 91 26.20 13.88 -7.80
CA ALA A 91 26.80 13.34 -6.59
C ALA A 91 25.96 13.61 -5.33
N ASP A 92 25.48 14.85 -5.18
CA ASP A 92 24.64 15.26 -4.05
C ASP A 92 23.27 14.54 -4.07
N ILE A 93 22.68 14.38 -5.26
CA ILE A 93 21.43 13.62 -5.43
C ILE A 93 21.65 12.15 -5.05
N LYS A 94 22.71 11.51 -5.56
CA LYS A 94 23.03 10.11 -5.24
C LYS A 94 23.22 9.90 -3.74
N GLN A 95 23.98 10.77 -3.08
CA GLN A 95 24.23 10.65 -1.64
C GLN A 95 22.96 10.76 -0.80
N ASN A 96 22.00 11.60 -1.21
CA ASN A 96 20.78 11.85 -0.43
C ASN A 96 19.63 10.89 -0.74
N LEU A 97 19.57 10.35 -1.97
CA LEU A 97 18.51 9.42 -2.39
C LEU A 97 18.89 7.95 -2.22
N ASP A 98 20.16 7.64 -2.03
CA ASP A 98 20.63 6.31 -1.67
C ASP A 98 20.24 5.96 -0.23
N LEU A 99 19.10 5.28 -0.08
CA LEU A 99 18.53 4.90 1.21
C LEU A 99 19.15 3.63 1.78
N ASN A 100 19.67 2.76 0.91
CA ASN A 100 20.33 1.51 1.28
C ASN A 100 21.85 1.68 1.49
N LYS A 101 22.41 2.84 1.13
CA LYS A 101 23.84 3.21 1.20
C LYS A 101 24.75 2.32 0.35
N ASP A 102 24.24 1.76 -0.74
CA ASP A 102 25.00 0.89 -1.64
C ASP A 102 25.76 1.63 -2.76
N GLY A 103 25.61 2.96 -2.81
CA GLY A 103 26.22 3.85 -3.78
C GLY A 103 25.48 3.95 -5.11
N LYS A 104 24.28 3.36 -5.23
CA LYS A 104 23.44 3.37 -6.44
C LYS A 104 21.98 3.63 -6.06
N ILE A 105 21.33 4.53 -6.79
CA ILE A 105 19.88 4.65 -6.71
C ILE A 105 19.30 3.50 -7.54
N ASP A 106 18.82 2.46 -6.87
CA ASP A 106 18.25 1.28 -7.54
C ASP A 106 16.74 1.14 -7.30
N GLU A 107 16.13 0.16 -7.99
CA GLU A 107 14.69 -0.09 -7.86
C GLU A 107 14.32 -0.59 -6.45
N LYS A 108 15.28 -1.17 -5.71
CA LYS A 108 15.07 -1.64 -4.34
C LYS A 108 15.00 -0.47 -3.37
N ASP A 109 15.74 0.62 -3.57
CA ASP A 109 15.58 1.85 -2.78
C ASP A 109 14.19 2.44 -2.93
N ALA A 110 13.70 2.50 -4.18
CA ALA A 110 12.36 2.98 -4.48
C ALA A 110 11.29 2.05 -3.86
N GLN A 111 11.46 0.74 -3.97
CA GLN A 111 10.57 -0.23 -3.32
C GLN A 111 10.61 -0.14 -1.80
N LEU A 112 11.79 0.03 -1.19
CA LEU A 112 11.96 0.19 0.25
C LEU A 112 11.32 1.48 0.75
N ALA A 113 11.49 2.59 0.03
CA ALA A 113 10.83 3.86 0.32
C ALA A 113 9.31 3.71 0.24
N TYR A 114 8.81 3.07 -0.82
CA TYR A 114 7.39 2.82 -1.00
C TYR A 114 6.82 1.93 0.11
N GLN A 115 7.52 0.85 0.49
CA GLN A 115 7.12 -0.03 1.58
C GLN A 115 7.12 0.68 2.93
N ARG A 116 8.12 1.52 3.23
CA ARG A 116 8.15 2.34 4.46
C ARG A 116 7.00 3.34 4.49
N TYR A 117 6.72 3.99 3.37
CA TYR A 117 5.61 4.92 3.22
C TYR A 117 4.26 4.22 3.43
N LEU A 118 4.03 3.11 2.73
CA LEU A 118 2.82 2.30 2.90
C LEU A 118 2.69 1.78 4.33
N SER A 119 3.75 1.22 4.91
CA SER A 119 3.75 0.70 6.28
C SER A 119 3.39 1.79 7.30
N THR A 120 3.85 3.03 7.09
CA THR A 120 3.50 4.16 7.94
C THR A 120 2.02 4.53 7.82
N LEU A 121 1.49 4.52 6.58
CA LEU A 121 0.08 4.79 6.31
C LEU A 121 -0.85 3.67 6.80
N THR A 122 -0.38 2.43 6.83
CA THR A 122 -1.18 1.26 7.20
C THR A 122 -0.99 0.78 8.63
N MET A 123 -0.09 1.38 9.42
CA MET A 123 0.12 1.06 10.86
C MET A 123 -1.17 1.10 11.70
N LYS A 124 -2.21 1.83 11.26
CA LYS A 124 -3.50 1.94 11.95
C LYS A 124 -4.67 1.30 11.19
N LEU A 125 -4.40 0.61 10.08
CA LEU A 125 -5.45 0.00 9.26
C LEU A 125 -5.46 -1.52 9.45
N PRO A 126 -6.64 -2.13 9.72
CA PRO A 126 -6.77 -3.58 9.85
C PRO A 126 -6.48 -4.33 8.55
N SER A 127 -6.64 -3.68 7.38
CA SER A 127 -6.38 -4.28 6.07
C SER A 127 -5.40 -3.44 5.23
N THR A 128 -4.15 -3.90 5.16
CA THR A 128 -3.09 -3.28 4.33
C THR A 128 -3.29 -3.55 2.83
N SER A 129 -3.91 -4.68 2.47
CA SER A 129 -4.10 -5.09 1.07
C SER A 129 -5.15 -4.22 0.35
N GLY A 130 -6.28 -3.91 1.01
CA GLY A 130 -7.29 -2.99 0.48
C GLY A 130 -6.74 -1.58 0.30
N PHE A 131 -5.96 -1.10 1.27
CA PHE A 131 -5.31 0.20 1.16
C PHE A 131 -4.36 0.28 -0.04
N ALA A 132 -3.41 -0.65 -0.16
CA ALA A 132 -2.39 -0.60 -1.20
C ALA A 132 -2.97 -0.69 -2.62
N LEU A 133 -3.97 -1.57 -2.83
CA LEU A 133 -4.62 -1.74 -4.12
C LEU A 133 -5.33 -0.46 -4.57
N PHE A 134 -6.14 0.12 -3.69
CA PHE A 134 -6.90 1.33 -3.99
C PHE A 134 -6.02 2.59 -4.00
N PHE A 135 -4.93 2.62 -3.23
CA PHE A 135 -3.91 3.65 -3.31
C PHE A 135 -3.26 3.69 -4.69
N LEU A 136 -2.82 2.53 -5.19
CA LEU A 136 -2.22 2.43 -6.51
C LEU A 136 -3.22 2.81 -7.61
N LEU A 137 -4.49 2.40 -7.45
CA LEU A 137 -5.58 2.77 -8.36
C LEU A 137 -5.81 4.29 -8.39
N GLY A 138 -5.85 4.93 -7.21
CA GLY A 138 -5.95 6.38 -7.06
C GLY A 138 -4.74 7.13 -7.64
N LEU A 139 -3.54 6.57 -7.47
CA LEU A 139 -2.29 7.12 -8.01
C LEU A 139 -2.25 7.05 -9.54
N LYS A 140 -2.55 5.87 -10.14
CA LYS A 140 -2.65 5.68 -11.60
C LYS A 140 -3.73 6.57 -12.20
N GLY A 141 -4.78 6.86 -11.43
CA GLY A 141 -5.71 7.92 -11.73
C GLY A 141 -6.45 7.73 -13.06
N LYS A 142 -6.71 6.47 -13.40
CA LYS A 142 -7.59 6.06 -14.51
C LYS A 142 -9.08 6.29 -14.19
N PHE A 143 -9.39 6.81 -13.01
CA PHE A 143 -10.75 7.11 -12.55
C PHE A 143 -11.33 8.43 -13.11
N LEU A 144 -10.50 9.28 -13.72
CA LEU A 144 -10.88 10.64 -14.18
C LEU A 144 -10.40 10.92 -15.62
N ARG A 145 -10.62 10.00 -16.56
CA ARG A 145 -10.59 10.31 -18.01
C ARG A 145 -11.92 9.95 -18.63
#